data_AF-L1LE60-F1
#
_entry.id   AF-L1LE60-F1
#
_cell.length_a   1.000
_cell.length_b   1.000
_cell.length_c   1.000
_cell.angle_alpha   90.00
_cell.angle_beta   90.00
_cell.angle_gamma   90.00
#
_symmetry.space_group_name_H-M   'P 1'
#
loop_
_entity.id
_entity.type
_entity.pdbx_description
1 polymer ?
#
loop_
_entity_poly.entity_id
_entity_poly.type
_entity_poly.pdbx_seq_one_letter_code
_entity_poly.pdbx_strand_id
1 'polypeptide(L)'
;MCSMITDILDYIIALITGYSRGQRVLLDRSLVDLLGSLWWTLGPVSYKIHDPKVIANFEQLCLDTLDREVFANLHNNPKLLDSVTKMVMERLNIDEKYLHLVEDAVLQISKHLYHLAVFDKTISVQVDEETEAHRKLLDELWTSLETRPLPESYSVSHSVDATDKTTSSWGVLGFQMPLTDFRRTGLLGLQCLNYMATNFPEKSKEALEASNDAKLWFPFAVTSINVTSWVLDYWNTSKLGAFSYNNDRPPLETFYIIHSFVFFEFINFWRLSDAKSILEFKEVSLKLL
;
A
#
# COMPACT_ATOMS: atom_id res chain seq x y z
N MET A 1 23.23 20.82 -10.16
CA MET A 1 22.82 21.95 -11.03
C MET A 1 21.31 22.13 -11.05
N CYS A 2 20.52 21.05 -11.18
CA CYS A 2 19.05 21.14 -11.13
C CYS A 2 18.48 21.57 -9.76
N SER A 3 19.01 21.06 -8.63
CA SER A 3 18.50 21.45 -7.29
C SER A 3 18.80 22.92 -6.93
N MET A 4 19.98 23.41 -7.29
CA MET A 4 20.38 24.79 -7.03
C MET A 4 19.51 25.80 -7.79
N ILE A 5 19.08 25.46 -9.00
CA ILE A 5 18.16 26.30 -9.78
C ILE A 5 16.76 26.29 -9.14
N THR A 6 16.28 25.13 -8.66
CA THR A 6 15.00 25.06 -7.94
C THR A 6 15.03 25.84 -6.63
N ASP A 7 16.12 25.80 -5.87
CA ASP A 7 16.24 26.51 -4.59
C ASP A 7 16.26 28.03 -4.79
N ILE A 8 16.96 28.51 -5.83
CA ILE A 8 16.99 29.94 -6.20
C ILE A 8 15.60 30.40 -6.64
N LEU A 9 14.91 29.62 -7.48
CA LEU A 9 13.55 29.92 -7.90
C LEU A 9 12.58 29.94 -6.70
N ASP A 10 12.69 28.97 -5.80
CA ASP A 10 11.85 28.89 -4.61
C ASP A 10 12.05 30.11 -3.70
N TYR A 11 13.30 30.56 -3.53
CA TYR A 11 13.65 31.76 -2.79
C TYR A 11 13.06 33.02 -3.43
N ILE A 12 13.20 33.19 -4.75
CA ILE A 12 12.63 34.33 -5.48
C ILE A 12 11.11 34.38 -5.32
N ILE A 13 10.42 33.24 -5.49
CA ILE A 13 8.95 33.18 -5.34
C ILE A 13 8.55 33.50 -3.89
N ALA A 14 9.30 33.02 -2.89
CA ALA A 14 9.01 33.33 -1.49
C ALA A 14 9.20 34.83 -1.19
N LEU A 15 10.23 35.47 -1.76
CA LEU A 15 10.45 36.91 -1.62
C LEU A 15 9.31 37.74 -2.26
N ILE A 16 8.81 37.30 -3.43
CA ILE A 16 7.75 38.02 -4.16
C ILE A 16 6.39 37.83 -3.48
N THR A 17 6.06 36.61 -3.10
CA THR A 17 4.70 36.25 -2.66
C THR A 17 4.54 36.30 -1.14
N GLY A 18 5.63 36.28 -0.38
CA GLY A 18 5.61 36.14 1.08
C GLY A 18 5.30 34.71 1.55
N TYR A 19 5.15 33.75 0.64
CA TYR A 19 4.84 32.36 0.94
C TYR A 19 6.05 31.44 0.75
N SER A 20 6.45 30.76 1.80
CA SER A 20 7.45 29.68 1.75
C SER A 20 6.98 28.51 0.91
N ARG A 21 7.91 27.67 0.45
CA ARG A 21 7.56 26.44 -0.28
C ARG A 21 6.60 25.55 0.50
N GLY A 22 6.81 25.42 1.82
CA GLY A 22 5.92 24.68 2.70
C GLY A 22 4.48 25.20 2.65
N GLN A 23 4.31 26.52 2.77
CA GLN A 23 2.98 27.14 2.68
C GLN A 23 2.33 26.95 1.29
N ARG A 24 3.11 27.09 0.21
CA ARG A 24 2.59 26.89 -1.15
C ARG A 24 2.05 25.48 -1.38
N VAL A 25 2.80 24.48 -0.93
CA VAL A 25 2.40 23.06 -1.01
C VAL A 25 1.16 22.81 -0.14
N LEU A 26 1.19 23.26 1.12
CA LEU A 26 0.11 23.03 2.10
C LEU A 26 -1.23 23.64 1.66
N LEU A 27 -1.20 24.76 0.95
CA LEU A 27 -2.39 25.48 0.49
C LEU A 27 -2.88 25.05 -0.90
N ASP A 28 -2.16 24.16 -1.58
CA ASP A 28 -2.41 23.73 -2.96
C ASP A 28 -2.63 24.91 -3.93
N ARG A 29 -1.82 25.97 -3.78
CA ARG A 29 -1.98 27.20 -4.57
C ARG A 29 -1.04 27.21 -5.75
N SER A 30 -1.59 27.54 -6.90
CA SER A 30 -0.78 27.84 -8.08
C SER A 30 -0.03 29.15 -7.89
N LEU A 31 1.02 29.36 -8.70
CA LEU A 31 1.71 30.66 -8.76
C LEU A 31 0.77 31.82 -9.09
N VAL A 32 -0.29 31.57 -9.86
CA VAL A 32 -1.29 32.57 -10.22
C VAL A 32 -2.11 32.99 -9.00
N ASP A 33 -2.53 32.05 -8.17
CA ASP A 33 -3.26 32.33 -6.93
C ASP A 33 -2.40 33.15 -5.95
N LEU A 34 -1.10 32.82 -5.87
CA LEU A 34 -0.14 33.48 -5.01
C LEU A 34 0.18 34.91 -5.48
N LEU A 35 0.32 35.13 -6.79
CA LEU A 35 0.47 36.49 -7.33
C LEU A 35 -0.82 37.30 -7.14
N GLY A 36 -1.98 36.68 -7.33
CA GLY A 36 -3.28 37.30 -7.04
C GLY A 36 -3.40 37.77 -5.59
N SER A 37 -2.83 37.03 -4.64
CA SER A 37 -2.84 37.38 -3.21
C SER A 37 -2.15 38.71 -2.86
N LEU A 38 -1.34 39.27 -3.79
CA LEU A 38 -0.78 40.61 -3.66
C LEU A 38 -1.83 41.73 -3.76
N TRP A 39 -2.98 41.43 -4.39
CA TRP A 39 -4.05 42.40 -4.66
C TRP A 39 -5.38 42.06 -3.97
N TRP A 40 -5.54 40.86 -3.39
CA TRP A 40 -6.72 40.47 -2.62
C TRP A 40 -6.40 39.48 -1.49
N THR A 41 -7.20 39.50 -0.42
CA THR A 41 -7.09 38.49 0.65
C THR A 41 -7.58 37.13 0.15
N LEU A 42 -6.71 36.13 0.24
CA LEU A 42 -7.12 34.74 0.00
C LEU A 42 -8.22 34.38 1.01
N GLY A 43 -9.27 33.69 0.52
CA GLY A 43 -10.40 33.26 1.33
C GLY A 43 -10.00 32.38 2.53
N PRO A 44 -10.95 32.07 3.44
CA PRO A 44 -10.65 31.33 4.65
C PRO A 44 -9.94 30.02 4.33
N VAL A 45 -8.86 29.78 5.06
CA VAL A 45 -8.05 28.57 4.93
C VAL A 45 -8.85 27.43 5.56
N SER A 46 -9.02 26.32 4.84
CA SER A 46 -9.70 25.13 5.37
C SER A 46 -9.13 24.73 6.73
N TYR A 47 -9.95 24.08 7.57
CA TYR A 47 -9.47 23.53 8.84
C TYR A 47 -8.73 22.20 8.64
N LYS A 48 -9.08 21.44 7.60
CA LYS A 48 -8.47 20.14 7.26
C LYS A 48 -8.01 20.07 5.82
N ILE A 49 -7.00 19.26 5.58
CA ILE A 49 -6.51 18.94 4.23
C ILE A 49 -7.20 17.65 3.79
N HIS A 50 -8.04 17.78 2.78
CA HIS A 50 -8.81 16.67 2.23
C HIS A 50 -8.16 16.03 1.01
N ASP A 51 -7.34 16.80 0.26
CA ASP A 51 -6.68 16.28 -0.94
C ASP A 51 -5.45 15.46 -0.55
N PRO A 52 -5.44 14.14 -0.82
CA PRO A 52 -4.29 13.29 -0.56
C PRO A 52 -3.00 13.73 -1.25
N LYS A 53 -3.10 14.37 -2.43
CA LYS A 53 -1.95 14.85 -3.18
C LYS A 53 -1.21 15.96 -2.43
N VAL A 54 -1.96 16.81 -1.74
CA VAL A 54 -1.40 17.87 -0.90
C VAL A 54 -0.61 17.26 0.25
N ILE A 55 -1.19 16.27 0.94
CA ILE A 55 -0.50 15.55 2.01
C ILE A 55 0.73 14.83 1.49
N ALA A 56 0.65 14.10 0.38
CA ALA A 56 1.80 13.38 -0.18
C ALA A 56 2.96 14.32 -0.55
N ASN A 57 2.65 15.47 -1.17
CA ASN A 57 3.67 16.47 -1.50
C ASN A 57 4.28 17.12 -0.25
N PHE A 58 3.44 17.38 0.77
CA PHE A 58 3.90 17.95 2.04
C PHE A 58 4.72 16.94 2.85
N GLU A 59 4.34 15.66 2.83
CA GLU A 59 5.07 14.54 3.41
C GLU A 59 6.47 14.45 2.82
N GLN A 60 6.60 14.49 1.49
CA GLN A 60 7.90 14.48 0.83
C GLN A 60 8.77 15.64 1.32
N LEU A 61 8.22 16.85 1.38
CA LEU A 61 8.93 18.04 1.85
C LEU A 61 9.36 17.91 3.33
N CYS A 62 8.51 17.35 4.17
CA CYS A 62 8.82 17.04 5.57
C CYS A 62 9.97 16.02 5.68
N LEU A 63 9.91 14.92 4.93
CA LEU A 63 10.92 13.86 4.96
C LEU A 63 12.25 14.25 4.31
N ASP A 64 12.25 15.27 3.44
CA ASP A 64 13.48 15.88 2.90
C ASP A 64 14.21 16.75 3.94
N THR A 65 13.54 17.15 5.03
CA THR A 65 14.07 18.14 6.00
C THR A 65 14.16 17.63 7.45
N LEU A 66 13.41 16.60 7.80
CA LEU A 66 13.32 16.00 9.12
C LEU A 66 13.37 14.47 9.02
N ASP A 67 13.97 13.82 10.03
CA ASP A 67 14.06 12.37 10.08
C ASP A 67 12.67 11.72 10.20
N ARG A 68 12.48 10.61 9.48
CA ARG A 68 11.24 9.82 9.47
C ARG A 68 10.77 9.41 10.87
N GLU A 69 11.71 9.14 11.78
CA GLU A 69 11.42 8.73 13.17
C GLU A 69 10.69 9.81 13.97
N VAL A 70 10.88 11.09 13.64
CA VAL A 70 10.18 12.21 14.29
C VAL A 70 8.66 12.04 14.15
N PHE A 71 8.21 11.65 12.95
CA PHE A 71 6.81 11.42 12.64
C PHE A 71 6.33 10.04 13.10
N ALA A 72 7.12 8.99 12.92
CA ALA A 72 6.73 7.62 13.28
C ALA A 72 6.44 7.47 14.79
N ASN A 73 7.18 8.19 15.64
CA ASN A 73 6.97 8.17 17.08
C ASN A 73 5.69 8.87 17.55
N LEU A 74 5.14 9.76 16.71
CA LEU A 74 3.96 10.55 17.07
C LEU A 74 2.71 9.68 17.25
N HIS A 75 2.54 8.63 16.43
CA HIS A 75 1.37 7.75 16.53
C HIS A 75 1.25 7.11 17.93
N ASN A 76 2.38 6.69 18.51
CA ASN A 76 2.43 6.04 19.83
C ASN A 76 2.53 7.04 20.99
N ASN A 77 2.83 8.31 20.71
CA ASN A 77 2.95 9.35 21.72
C ASN A 77 2.33 10.68 21.24
N PRO A 78 1.00 10.83 21.32
CA PRO A 78 0.28 12.02 20.85
C PRO A 78 0.73 13.33 21.52
N LYS A 79 1.39 13.26 22.68
CA LYS A 79 1.94 14.44 23.38
C LYS A 79 3.05 15.13 22.58
N LEU A 80 3.65 14.46 21.61
CA LEU A 80 4.69 15.01 20.75
C LEU A 80 4.13 15.95 19.66
N LEU A 81 2.80 15.99 19.46
CA LEU A 81 2.18 16.73 18.33
C LEU A 81 2.61 18.19 18.29
N ASP A 82 2.52 18.91 19.40
CA ASP A 82 2.89 20.33 19.47
C ASP A 82 4.37 20.55 19.12
N SER A 83 5.27 19.75 19.69
CA SER A 83 6.71 19.86 19.40
C SER A 83 7.06 19.51 17.96
N VAL A 84 6.47 18.45 17.39
CA VAL A 84 6.73 18.03 16.00
C VAL A 84 6.18 19.06 15.03
N THR A 85 4.98 19.57 15.29
CA THR A 85 4.36 20.62 14.48
C THR A 85 5.22 21.88 14.45
N LYS A 86 5.69 22.36 15.62
CA LYS A 86 6.60 23.51 15.70
C LYS A 86 7.89 23.27 14.94
N MET A 87 8.50 22.09 15.07
CA MET A 87 9.69 21.72 14.31
C MET A 87 9.44 21.79 12.79
N VAL A 88 8.31 21.26 12.30
CA VAL A 88 7.94 21.33 10.88
C VAL A 88 7.76 22.78 10.43
N MET A 89 7.05 23.60 11.23
CA MET A 89 6.84 25.01 10.91
C MET A 89 8.14 25.80 10.84
N GLU A 90 9.05 25.59 11.78
CA GLU A 90 10.37 26.23 11.80
C GLU A 90 11.23 25.79 10.60
N ARG A 91 11.30 24.48 10.33
CA ARG A 91 12.12 23.94 9.23
C ARG A 91 11.62 24.32 7.85
N LEU A 92 10.31 24.43 7.67
CA LEU A 92 9.68 24.78 6.40
C LEU A 92 9.33 26.27 6.29
N ASN A 93 9.69 27.08 7.29
CA ASN A 93 9.39 28.51 7.39
C ASN A 93 7.90 28.81 7.13
N ILE A 94 7.01 28.16 7.89
CA ILE A 94 5.55 28.29 7.76
C ILE A 94 5.04 29.25 8.84
N ASP A 95 4.26 30.27 8.43
CA ASP A 95 3.64 31.21 9.37
C ASP A 95 2.74 30.51 10.40
N GLU A 96 2.74 31.04 11.62
CA GLU A 96 1.93 30.57 12.76
C GLU A 96 0.43 30.48 12.45
N LYS A 97 -0.09 31.35 11.58
CA LYS A 97 -1.50 31.32 11.14
C LYS A 97 -1.92 30.03 10.41
N TYR A 98 -0.96 29.17 10.02
CA TYR A 98 -1.20 27.88 9.39
C TYR A 98 -0.98 26.69 10.35
N LEU A 99 -0.78 26.94 11.64
CA LEU A 99 -0.54 25.91 12.66
C LEU A 99 -1.51 24.72 12.53
N HIS A 100 -2.82 24.98 12.44
CA HIS A 100 -3.84 23.94 12.39
C HIS A 100 -3.74 23.05 11.14
N LEU A 101 -3.33 23.60 9.99
CA LEU A 101 -3.11 22.81 8.78
C LEU A 101 -1.85 21.95 8.89
N VAL A 102 -0.80 22.48 9.53
CA VAL A 102 0.42 21.71 9.76
C VAL A 102 0.16 20.58 10.76
N GLU A 103 -0.59 20.83 11.83
CA GLU A 103 -1.01 19.78 12.77
C GLU A 103 -1.79 18.66 12.05
N ASP A 104 -2.79 19.03 11.24
CA ASP A 104 -3.56 18.07 10.45
C ASP A 104 -2.67 17.26 9.50
N ALA A 105 -1.76 17.91 8.78
CA ALA A 105 -0.82 17.24 7.89
C ALA A 105 0.13 16.29 8.65
N VAL A 106 0.70 16.75 9.78
CA VAL A 106 1.60 15.97 10.63
C VAL A 106 0.91 14.72 11.17
N LEU A 107 -0.35 14.82 11.59
CA LEU A 107 -1.15 13.67 12.03
C LEU A 107 -1.39 12.67 10.89
N GLN A 108 -1.72 13.17 9.69
CA GLN A 108 -1.94 12.31 8.52
C GLN A 108 -0.64 11.61 8.06
N ILE A 109 0.50 12.30 8.08
CA ILE A 109 1.83 11.75 7.79
C ILE A 109 2.21 10.69 8.82
N SER A 110 2.08 11.00 10.11
CA SER A 110 2.35 10.06 11.21
C SER A 110 1.54 8.77 11.07
N LYS A 111 0.26 8.89 10.71
CA LYS A 111 -0.62 7.75 10.45
C LYS A 111 -0.15 6.90 9.27
N HIS A 112 0.23 7.54 8.16
CA HIS A 112 0.78 6.83 7.01
C HIS A 112 2.06 6.05 7.36
N LEU A 113 3.00 6.69 8.04
CA LEU A 113 4.25 6.05 8.46
C LEU A 113 4.03 4.91 9.47
N TYR A 114 3.05 5.06 10.36
CA TYR A 114 2.63 3.98 11.23
C TYR A 114 2.06 2.80 10.45
N HIS A 115 1.23 3.03 9.42
CA HIS A 115 0.72 1.95 8.57
C HIS A 115 1.86 1.18 7.90
N LEU A 116 2.86 1.89 7.34
CA LEU A 116 4.04 1.26 6.75
C LEU A 116 4.80 0.40 7.77
N ALA A 117 5.01 0.92 8.99
CA ALA A 117 5.67 0.18 10.05
C ALA A 117 4.88 -1.08 10.47
N VAL A 118 3.54 -1.03 10.46
CA VAL A 118 2.69 -2.20 10.70
C VAL A 118 2.88 -3.23 9.58
N PHE A 119 2.92 -2.83 8.31
CA PHE A 119 3.15 -3.74 7.19
C PHE A 119 4.53 -4.39 7.27
N ASP A 120 5.59 -3.60 7.49
CA ASP A 120 6.96 -4.09 7.62
C ASP A 120 7.09 -5.12 8.76
N LYS A 121 6.45 -4.83 9.91
CA LYS A 121 6.41 -5.76 11.04
C LYS A 121 5.73 -7.07 10.65
N THR A 122 4.58 -7.02 9.98
CA THR A 122 3.85 -8.23 9.57
C THR A 122 4.63 -9.04 8.53
N ILE A 123 5.33 -8.39 7.60
CA ILE A 123 6.19 -9.05 6.59
C ILE A 123 7.39 -9.74 7.26
N SER A 124 7.92 -9.18 8.34
CA SER A 124 9.06 -9.77 9.06
C SER A 124 8.73 -11.11 9.74
N VAL A 125 7.44 -11.43 9.92
CA VAL A 125 7.00 -12.71 10.47
C VAL A 125 7.00 -13.77 9.37
N GLN A 126 7.88 -14.76 9.51
CA GLN A 126 7.91 -15.91 8.61
C GLN A 126 6.71 -16.83 8.87
N VAL A 127 6.11 -17.33 7.79
CA VAL A 127 5.03 -18.33 7.87
C VAL A 127 5.65 -19.67 8.28
N ASP A 128 5.01 -20.33 9.24
CA ASP A 128 5.55 -21.48 9.95
C ASP A 128 4.42 -22.47 10.25
N GLU A 129 4.64 -23.74 9.93
CA GLU A 129 3.69 -24.83 10.19
C GLU A 129 3.53 -25.13 11.67
N GLU A 130 4.51 -24.80 12.53
CA GLU A 130 4.40 -25.04 13.97
C GLU A 130 3.53 -23.98 14.67
N THR A 131 3.32 -22.83 14.03
CA THR A 131 2.48 -21.75 14.56
C THR A 131 1.00 -22.00 14.29
N GLU A 132 0.22 -22.22 15.35
CA GLU A 132 -1.22 -22.54 15.26
C GLU A 132 -2.03 -21.50 14.47
N ALA A 133 -1.77 -20.21 14.69
CA ALA A 133 -2.45 -19.15 13.96
C ALA A 133 -2.17 -19.18 12.45
N HIS A 134 -0.96 -19.57 12.03
CA HIS A 134 -0.60 -19.69 10.61
C HIS A 134 -1.27 -20.90 9.96
N ARG A 135 -1.26 -22.06 10.64
CA ARG A 135 -1.97 -23.25 10.17
C ARG A 135 -3.45 -22.98 9.97
N LYS A 136 -4.09 -22.31 10.94
CA LYS A 136 -5.51 -21.95 10.84
C LYS A 136 -5.82 -21.12 9.59
N LEU A 137 -4.98 -20.13 9.25
CA LEU A 137 -5.17 -19.33 8.03
C LEU A 137 -5.03 -20.18 6.76
N LEU A 138 -4.10 -21.14 6.74
CA LEU A 138 -3.92 -22.06 5.61
C LEU A 138 -5.09 -23.04 5.47
N ASP A 139 -5.60 -23.56 6.59
CA ASP A 139 -6.74 -24.47 6.61
C ASP A 139 -8.02 -23.76 6.16
N GLU A 140 -8.26 -22.53 6.65
CA GLU A 140 -9.38 -21.68 6.22
C GLU A 140 -9.26 -21.30 4.73
N LEU A 141 -8.04 -21.01 4.25
CA LEU A 141 -7.79 -20.76 2.83
C LEU A 141 -8.17 -21.97 1.98
N TRP A 142 -7.68 -23.16 2.34
CA TRP A 142 -7.95 -24.39 1.62
C TRP A 142 -9.45 -24.69 1.60
N THR A 143 -10.09 -24.73 2.76
CA THR A 143 -11.51 -25.06 2.89
C THR A 143 -12.44 -24.03 2.22
N SER A 144 -11.98 -22.78 2.05
CA SER A 144 -12.72 -21.76 1.31
C SER A 144 -12.71 -21.99 -0.20
N LEU A 145 -11.67 -22.62 -0.74
CA LEU A 145 -11.45 -22.74 -2.18
C LEU A 145 -11.62 -24.17 -2.71
N GLU A 146 -11.38 -25.17 -1.86
CA GLU A 146 -11.26 -26.57 -2.24
C GLU A 146 -12.10 -27.47 -1.33
N THR A 147 -12.63 -28.54 -1.93
CA THR A 147 -13.50 -29.53 -1.27
C THR A 147 -12.80 -30.84 -0.96
N ARG A 148 -11.63 -31.08 -1.57
CA ARG A 148 -10.74 -32.19 -1.22
C ARG A 148 -10.31 -32.11 0.26
N PRO A 149 -9.93 -33.23 0.88
CA PRO A 149 -9.32 -33.21 2.21
C PRO A 149 -8.12 -32.25 2.27
N LEU A 150 -7.74 -31.77 3.45
CA LEU A 150 -6.51 -31.00 3.59
C LEU A 150 -5.30 -31.85 3.16
N PRO A 151 -4.30 -31.28 2.45
CA PRO A 151 -3.07 -32.00 2.15
C PRO A 151 -2.36 -32.45 3.43
N GLU A 152 -1.83 -33.67 3.44
CA GLU A 152 -1.18 -34.25 4.63
C GLU A 152 0.10 -33.52 5.08
N SER A 153 0.72 -32.77 4.16
CA SER A 153 1.91 -31.98 4.43
C SER A 153 1.99 -30.75 3.52
N TYR A 154 2.56 -29.67 4.03
CA TYR A 154 2.89 -28.46 3.25
C TYR A 154 3.99 -28.70 2.20
N SER A 155 4.68 -29.84 2.22
CA SER A 155 5.63 -30.23 1.17
C SER A 155 4.97 -30.78 -0.10
N VAL A 156 3.68 -31.10 -0.05
CA VAL A 156 2.95 -31.71 -1.18
C VAL A 156 2.39 -30.62 -2.09
N SER A 157 3.17 -30.22 -3.09
CA SER A 157 2.82 -29.11 -4.00
C SER A 157 2.85 -29.47 -5.50
N HIS A 158 2.86 -30.75 -5.84
CA HIS A 158 2.84 -31.18 -7.24
C HIS A 158 1.44 -31.00 -7.87
N SER A 159 1.39 -30.80 -9.18
CA SER A 159 0.13 -30.77 -9.91
C SER A 159 -0.57 -32.13 -9.79
N VAL A 160 -1.82 -32.12 -9.36
CA VAL A 160 -2.69 -33.29 -9.30
C VAL A 160 -3.65 -33.25 -10.47
N ASP A 161 -4.05 -34.41 -10.99
CA ASP A 161 -5.10 -34.50 -11.99
C ASP A 161 -6.38 -33.84 -11.46
N ALA A 162 -6.93 -32.86 -12.20
CA ALA A 162 -8.14 -32.16 -11.81
C ALA A 162 -9.36 -33.10 -11.66
N THR A 163 -9.34 -34.25 -12.32
CA THR A 163 -10.38 -35.29 -12.21
C THR A 163 -10.23 -36.15 -10.95
N ASP A 164 -9.04 -36.19 -10.36
CA ASP A 164 -8.78 -36.86 -9.08
C ASP A 164 -9.17 -35.92 -7.93
N LYS A 165 -10.31 -36.24 -7.30
CA LYS A 165 -10.82 -35.53 -6.11
C LYS A 165 -10.39 -36.19 -4.79
N THR A 166 -9.58 -37.23 -4.85
CA THR A 166 -9.13 -37.98 -3.68
C THR A 166 -7.74 -37.55 -3.21
N THR A 167 -6.89 -37.14 -4.14
CA THR A 167 -5.54 -36.65 -3.83
C THR A 167 -5.52 -35.15 -3.56
N SER A 168 -4.94 -34.76 -2.43
CA SER A 168 -4.83 -33.36 -2.01
C SER A 168 -3.40 -32.84 -2.15
N SER A 169 -3.25 -31.71 -2.84
CA SER A 169 -1.99 -31.00 -2.95
C SER A 169 -2.19 -29.50 -2.96
N TRP A 170 -1.29 -28.77 -2.31
CA TRP A 170 -1.21 -27.32 -2.39
C TRP A 170 -0.94 -26.79 -3.80
N GLY A 171 -0.41 -27.63 -4.70
CA GLY A 171 -0.23 -27.30 -6.11
C GLY A 171 -1.55 -26.98 -6.81
N VAL A 172 -2.68 -27.51 -6.32
CA VAL A 172 -4.04 -27.21 -6.83
C VAL A 172 -4.38 -25.73 -6.67
N LEU A 173 -3.92 -25.09 -5.59
CA LEU A 173 -4.08 -23.64 -5.36
C LEU A 173 -2.97 -22.81 -6.03
N GLY A 174 -2.05 -23.45 -6.75
CA GLY A 174 -0.93 -22.78 -7.41
C GLY A 174 0.24 -22.43 -6.49
N PHE A 175 0.39 -23.09 -5.33
CA PHE A 175 1.62 -23.01 -4.55
C PHE A 175 2.74 -23.86 -5.18
N GLN A 176 3.97 -23.36 -5.11
CA GLN A 176 5.17 -24.14 -5.44
C GLN A 176 5.71 -24.82 -4.20
N MET A 177 5.80 -24.07 -3.10
CA MET A 177 6.22 -24.54 -1.78
C MET A 177 5.56 -23.63 -0.72
N PRO A 178 4.36 -23.99 -0.22
CA PRO A 178 3.47 -23.13 0.58
C PRO A 178 4.14 -22.22 1.60
N LEU A 179 4.99 -22.77 2.46
CA LEU A 179 5.65 -21.99 3.52
C LEU A 179 6.72 -21.04 2.97
N THR A 180 7.51 -21.50 2.00
CA THR A 180 8.62 -20.71 1.44
C THR A 180 8.19 -19.71 0.37
N ASP A 181 7.03 -19.90 -0.26
CA ASP A 181 6.50 -18.96 -1.25
C ASP A 181 6.27 -17.57 -0.63
N PHE A 182 5.91 -17.52 0.65
CA PHE A 182 5.74 -16.28 1.42
C PHE A 182 7.05 -15.61 1.84
N ARG A 183 8.24 -16.13 1.50
CA ARG A 183 9.55 -15.62 2.01
C ARG A 183 9.77 -14.11 1.91
N ARG A 184 9.15 -13.43 0.93
CA ARG A 184 9.27 -11.98 0.72
C ARG A 184 8.16 -11.16 1.35
N THR A 185 6.97 -11.74 1.47
CA THR A 185 5.77 -11.06 1.95
C THR A 185 5.41 -11.45 3.39
N GLY A 186 6.07 -12.47 3.93
CA GLY A 186 5.81 -13.06 5.24
C GLY A 186 4.33 -13.37 5.48
N LEU A 187 3.94 -13.20 6.74
CA LEU A 187 2.57 -13.35 7.20
C LEU A 187 1.58 -12.43 6.47
N LEU A 188 2.02 -11.26 6.00
CA LEU A 188 1.15 -10.32 5.27
C LEU A 188 0.61 -10.96 3.99
N GLY A 189 1.44 -11.70 3.26
CA GLY A 189 1.02 -12.43 2.05
C GLY A 189 -0.01 -13.53 2.36
N LEU A 190 0.20 -14.29 3.43
CA LEU A 190 -0.75 -15.32 3.87
C LEU A 190 -2.09 -14.70 4.29
N GLN A 191 -2.06 -13.62 5.07
CA GLN A 191 -3.27 -12.92 5.51
C GLN A 191 -4.04 -12.30 4.35
N CYS A 192 -3.35 -11.71 3.36
CA CYS A 192 -3.98 -11.19 2.15
C CYS A 192 -4.71 -12.28 1.37
N LEU A 193 -4.02 -13.40 1.09
CA LEU A 193 -4.58 -14.53 0.34
C LEU A 193 -5.76 -15.17 1.08
N ASN A 194 -5.64 -15.39 2.39
CA ASN A 194 -6.73 -15.92 3.22
C ASN A 194 -7.93 -14.94 3.28
N TYR A 195 -7.70 -13.65 3.51
CA TYR A 195 -8.77 -12.64 3.52
C TYR A 195 -9.52 -12.61 2.20
N MET A 196 -8.79 -12.59 1.07
CA MET A 196 -9.42 -12.60 -0.25
C MET A 196 -10.30 -13.84 -0.45
N ALA A 197 -9.80 -15.03 -0.11
CA ALA A 197 -10.52 -16.29 -0.26
C ALA A 197 -11.75 -16.40 0.65
N THR A 198 -11.68 -15.90 1.88
CA THR A 198 -12.74 -16.02 2.88
C THR A 198 -13.80 -14.93 2.77
N ASN A 199 -13.41 -13.70 2.40
CA ASN A 199 -14.33 -12.56 2.25
C ASN A 199 -14.93 -12.44 0.84
N PHE A 200 -14.27 -12.98 -0.19
CA PHE A 200 -14.75 -13.00 -1.57
C PHE A 200 -14.71 -14.42 -2.17
N PRO A 201 -15.38 -15.41 -1.55
CA PRO A 201 -15.22 -16.82 -1.90
C PRO A 201 -15.65 -17.16 -3.33
N GLU A 202 -16.75 -16.59 -3.81
CA GLU A 202 -17.25 -16.84 -5.18
C GLU A 202 -16.24 -16.35 -6.23
N LYS A 203 -15.83 -15.07 -6.14
CA LYS A 203 -14.83 -14.50 -7.05
C LYS A 203 -13.48 -15.20 -6.95
N SER A 204 -13.08 -15.63 -5.75
CA SER A 204 -11.82 -16.35 -5.56
C SER A 204 -11.85 -17.74 -6.20
N LYS A 205 -12.98 -18.45 -6.11
CA LYS A 205 -13.18 -19.72 -6.82
C LYS A 205 -13.19 -19.54 -8.34
N GLU A 206 -13.91 -18.54 -8.85
CA GLU A 206 -13.89 -18.21 -10.29
C GLU A 206 -12.47 -17.90 -10.78
N ALA A 207 -11.70 -17.13 -10.01
CA ALA A 207 -10.31 -16.83 -10.33
C ALA A 207 -9.40 -18.07 -10.25
N LEU A 208 -9.62 -18.97 -9.28
CA LEU A 208 -8.91 -20.24 -9.18
C LEU A 208 -9.24 -21.17 -10.35
N GLU A 209 -10.49 -21.27 -10.75
CA GLU A 209 -10.92 -22.02 -11.93
C GLU A 209 -10.26 -21.46 -13.20
N ALA A 210 -10.29 -20.12 -13.37
CA ALA A 210 -9.63 -19.46 -14.49
C ALA A 210 -8.11 -19.66 -14.50
N SER A 211 -7.48 -19.75 -13.32
CA SER A 211 -6.04 -20.01 -13.19
C SER A 211 -5.62 -21.39 -13.71
N ASN A 212 -6.56 -22.33 -13.79
CA ASN A 212 -6.34 -23.68 -14.29
C ASN A 212 -6.68 -23.84 -15.78
N ASP A 213 -7.07 -22.77 -16.49
CA ASP A 213 -7.29 -22.80 -17.93
C ASP A 213 -5.98 -23.11 -18.68
N ALA A 214 -5.98 -24.11 -19.56
CA ALA A 214 -4.76 -24.60 -20.22
C ALA A 214 -4.05 -23.55 -21.09
N LYS A 215 -4.76 -22.53 -21.59
CA LYS A 215 -4.19 -21.47 -22.44
C LYS A 215 -3.68 -20.29 -21.63
N LEU A 216 -4.39 -19.93 -20.57
CA LEU A 216 -4.10 -18.74 -19.75
C LEU A 216 -3.69 -19.10 -18.31
N TRP A 217 -3.16 -20.31 -18.12
CA TRP A 217 -2.77 -20.84 -16.82
C TRP A 217 -1.86 -19.87 -16.05
N PHE A 218 -2.13 -19.70 -14.76
CA PHE A 218 -1.26 -18.99 -13.85
C PHE A 218 -1.31 -19.59 -12.43
N PRO A 219 -0.23 -19.48 -11.63
CA PRO A 219 -0.24 -20.00 -10.27
C PRO A 219 -1.03 -19.05 -9.36
N PHE A 220 -2.27 -19.40 -9.03
CA PHE A 220 -3.20 -18.54 -8.27
C PHE A 220 -2.60 -17.99 -6.97
N ALA A 221 -2.11 -18.85 -6.08
CA ALA A 221 -1.54 -18.43 -4.80
C ALA A 221 -0.28 -17.58 -4.98
N VAL A 222 0.67 -18.00 -5.83
CA VAL A 222 1.89 -17.23 -6.11
C VAL A 222 1.58 -15.87 -6.75
N THR A 223 0.55 -15.80 -7.61
CA THR A 223 0.07 -14.54 -8.18
C THR A 223 -0.45 -13.61 -7.08
N SER A 224 -1.21 -14.14 -6.13
CA SER A 224 -1.69 -13.38 -4.96
C SER A 224 -0.53 -12.83 -4.12
N ILE A 225 0.51 -13.62 -3.90
CA ILE A 225 1.74 -13.23 -3.18
C ILE A 225 2.50 -12.13 -3.95
N ASN A 226 2.57 -12.23 -5.28
CA ASN A 226 3.16 -11.17 -6.12
C ASN A 226 2.36 -9.86 -6.01
N VAL A 227 1.02 -9.94 -6.04
CA VAL A 227 0.15 -8.77 -5.85
C VAL A 227 0.40 -8.13 -4.48
N THR A 228 0.56 -8.91 -3.40
CA THR A 228 0.95 -8.36 -2.09
C THR A 228 2.22 -7.52 -2.17
N SER A 229 3.22 -7.97 -2.94
CA SER A 229 4.47 -7.22 -3.13
C SER A 229 4.25 -5.93 -3.93
N TRP A 230 3.47 -5.97 -5.02
CA TRP A 230 3.16 -4.78 -5.83
C TRP A 230 2.41 -3.70 -5.05
N VAL A 231 1.42 -4.15 -4.27
CA VAL A 231 0.62 -3.33 -3.36
C VAL A 231 1.57 -2.66 -2.35
N LEU A 232 2.44 -3.43 -1.70
CA LEU A 232 3.45 -2.87 -0.79
C LEU A 232 4.36 -1.82 -1.45
N ASP A 233 4.85 -2.07 -2.66
CA ASP A 233 5.69 -1.12 -3.41
C ASP A 233 4.95 0.21 -3.66
N TYR A 234 3.65 0.18 -3.92
CA TYR A 234 2.83 1.38 -4.07
C TYR A 234 2.59 2.14 -2.76
N TRP A 235 2.54 1.46 -1.62
CA TRP A 235 2.54 2.12 -0.32
C TRP A 235 3.91 2.76 -0.02
N ASN A 236 5.00 2.05 -0.26
CA ASN A 236 6.36 2.54 -0.03
C ASN A 236 6.72 3.74 -0.92
N THR A 237 6.10 3.86 -2.09
CA THR A 237 6.25 5.00 -3.00
C THR A 237 5.15 6.06 -2.83
N SER A 238 4.36 5.97 -1.75
CA SER A 238 3.25 6.87 -1.40
C SER A 238 2.13 6.98 -2.45
N LYS A 239 2.13 6.16 -3.50
CA LYS A 239 1.04 6.11 -4.51
C LYS A 239 -0.30 5.68 -3.89
N LEU A 240 -0.26 4.90 -2.81
CA LEU A 240 -1.44 4.50 -2.02
C LEU A 240 -1.53 5.22 -0.66
N GLY A 241 -0.73 6.27 -0.44
CA GLY A 241 -0.75 7.06 0.80
C GLY A 241 -2.13 7.63 1.12
N ALA A 242 -2.92 7.94 0.08
CA ALA A 242 -4.32 8.37 0.17
C ALA A 242 -5.22 7.43 1.00
N PHE A 243 -4.93 6.13 1.00
CA PHE A 243 -5.68 5.15 1.78
C PHE A 243 -5.24 5.10 3.25
N SER A 244 -4.20 5.83 3.62
CA SER A 244 -3.77 6.01 5.01
C SER A 244 -4.23 7.35 5.57
N TYR A 245 -4.17 8.39 4.74
CA TYR A 245 -4.65 9.73 5.05
C TYR A 245 -6.14 9.73 5.35
N ASN A 246 -6.55 10.30 6.48
CA ASN A 246 -7.97 10.38 6.90
C ASN A 246 -8.76 9.05 6.91
N ASN A 247 -8.10 7.90 7.03
CA ASN A 247 -8.77 6.59 7.05
C ASN A 247 -8.72 5.93 8.42
N ASP A 248 -9.83 5.89 9.15
CA ASP A 248 -9.88 5.32 10.51
C ASP A 248 -9.97 3.79 10.57
N ARG A 249 -9.95 3.11 9.42
CA ARG A 249 -9.89 1.64 9.39
C ARG A 249 -8.53 1.14 9.86
N PRO A 250 -8.48 -0.07 10.47
CA PRO A 250 -7.22 -0.74 10.73
C PRO A 250 -6.35 -0.83 9.47
N PRO A 251 -5.03 -0.59 9.58
CA PRO A 251 -4.12 -0.57 8.43
C PRO A 251 -4.16 -1.87 7.62
N LEU A 252 -4.12 -3.01 8.32
CA LEU A 252 -4.10 -4.32 7.71
C LEU A 252 -5.39 -4.63 6.95
N GLU A 253 -6.56 -4.28 7.50
CA GLU A 253 -7.83 -4.47 6.82
C GLU A 253 -7.89 -3.68 5.50
N THR A 254 -7.43 -2.42 5.52
CA THR A 254 -7.33 -1.59 4.32
C THR A 254 -6.40 -2.22 3.28
N PHE A 255 -5.25 -2.77 3.72
CA PHE A 255 -4.30 -3.45 2.85
C PHE A 255 -4.93 -4.67 2.17
N TYR A 256 -5.65 -5.52 2.92
CA TYR A 256 -6.27 -6.74 2.38
C TYR A 256 -7.35 -6.44 1.33
N ILE A 257 -8.15 -5.39 1.56
CA ILE A 257 -9.18 -4.95 0.62
C ILE A 257 -8.55 -4.49 -0.70
N ILE A 258 -7.51 -3.67 -0.62
CA ILE A 258 -6.82 -3.16 -1.81
C ILE A 258 -6.07 -4.28 -2.53
N HIS A 259 -5.43 -5.18 -1.80
CA HIS A 259 -4.84 -6.39 -2.36
C HIS A 259 -5.87 -7.22 -3.13
N SER A 260 -7.04 -7.50 -2.53
CA SER A 260 -8.12 -8.26 -3.17
C SER A 260 -8.59 -7.58 -4.46
N PHE A 261 -8.77 -6.26 -4.41
CA PHE A 261 -9.15 -5.46 -5.58
C PHE A 261 -8.09 -5.56 -6.70
N VAL A 262 -6.82 -5.28 -6.40
CA VAL A 262 -5.73 -5.34 -7.37
C VAL A 262 -5.56 -6.75 -7.95
N PHE A 263 -5.73 -7.79 -7.13
CA PHE A 263 -5.68 -9.17 -7.59
C PHE A 263 -6.76 -9.45 -8.63
N PHE A 264 -8.03 -9.15 -8.33
CA PHE A 264 -9.12 -9.43 -9.26
C PHE A 264 -9.01 -8.59 -10.54
N GLU A 265 -8.60 -7.33 -10.45
CA GLU A 265 -8.31 -6.51 -11.63
C GLU A 265 -7.17 -7.08 -12.47
N PHE A 266 -6.10 -7.58 -11.82
CA PHE A 266 -5.02 -8.25 -12.52
C PHE A 266 -5.48 -9.54 -13.21
N ILE A 267 -6.36 -10.34 -12.59
CA ILE A 267 -6.90 -11.55 -13.23
C ILE A 267 -7.73 -11.17 -14.47
N ASN A 268 -8.56 -10.14 -14.38
CA ASN A 268 -9.32 -9.64 -15.52
C ASN A 268 -8.38 -9.15 -16.64
N PHE A 269 -7.35 -8.38 -16.28
CA PHE A 269 -6.35 -7.89 -17.21
C PHE A 269 -5.58 -9.04 -17.89
N TRP A 270 -5.13 -10.04 -17.12
CA TRP A 270 -4.45 -11.23 -17.63
C TRP A 270 -5.32 -11.99 -18.62
N ARG A 271 -6.61 -12.18 -18.31
CA ARG A 271 -7.55 -12.88 -19.19
C ARG A 271 -7.82 -12.15 -20.52
N LEU A 272 -7.78 -10.82 -20.49
CA LEU A 272 -7.97 -9.98 -21.66
C LEU A 272 -6.65 -9.72 -22.42
N SER A 273 -5.52 -10.15 -21.88
CA SER A 273 -4.23 -9.99 -22.52
C SER A 273 -4.03 -10.98 -23.67
N ASP A 274 -3.20 -10.61 -24.64
CA ASP A 274 -2.75 -11.50 -25.72
C ASP A 274 -1.63 -12.46 -25.28
N ALA A 275 -1.47 -12.67 -23.96
CA ALA A 275 -0.41 -13.51 -23.42
C ALA A 275 -0.52 -14.93 -23.94
N LYS A 276 0.60 -15.50 -24.39
CA LYS A 276 0.63 -16.86 -24.95
C LYS A 276 0.98 -17.93 -23.92
N SER A 277 1.61 -17.54 -22.82
CA SER A 277 1.98 -18.43 -21.73
C SER A 277 2.34 -17.65 -20.47
N ILE A 278 2.47 -18.37 -19.35
CA ILE A 278 2.94 -17.84 -18.06
C ILE A 278 4.32 -17.16 -18.13
N LEU A 279 5.14 -17.43 -19.15
CA LEU A 279 6.46 -16.78 -19.30
C LEU A 279 6.35 -15.27 -19.51
N GLU A 280 5.23 -14.80 -20.05
CA GLU A 280 4.95 -13.38 -20.29
C GLU A 280 4.37 -12.69 -19.04
N PHE A 281 4.12 -13.42 -17.96
CA PHE A 281 3.48 -12.90 -16.74
C PHE A 281 4.13 -11.63 -16.21
N LYS A 282 5.47 -11.61 -16.13
CA LYS A 282 6.21 -10.44 -15.66
C LYS A 282 6.02 -9.23 -16.59
N GLU A 283 6.05 -9.44 -17.90
CA GLU A 283 5.87 -8.34 -18.86
C GLU A 283 4.44 -7.80 -18.81
N VAL A 284 3.45 -8.69 -18.74
CA VAL A 284 2.04 -8.32 -18.67
C VAL A 284 1.74 -7.62 -17.35
N SER A 285 2.26 -8.09 -16.21
CA SER A 285 2.07 -7.41 -14.93
C SER A 285 2.59 -5.97 -14.96
N LEU A 286 3.70 -5.70 -15.64
CA LEU A 286 4.24 -4.34 -15.77
C LEU A 286 3.38 -3.39 -16.60
N LYS A 287 2.43 -3.90 -17.41
CA LYS A 287 1.49 -3.07 -18.17
C LYS A 287 0.32 -2.59 -17.31
N LEU A 288 0.04 -3.30 -16.22
CA LEU A 288 -0.94 -2.89 -15.21
C LEU A 288 -0.32 -1.96 -14.17
N LEU A 289 0.97 -2.14 -13.87
CA LEU A 289 1.67 -1.49 -12.76
C LEU A 289 2.25 -0.10 -13.08
#